data_AF-A0A368EPX7-F1
#
_entry.id   AF-A0A368EPX7-F1
#
_cell.length_a   1.000
_cell.length_b   1.000
_cell.length_c   1.000
_cell.angle_alpha   90.00
_cell.angle_beta   90.00
_cell.angle_gamma   90.00
#
_symmetry.space_group_name_H-M   'P 1'
#
loop_
_entity.id
_entity.type
_entity.pdbx_description
1 polymer ?
#
loop_
_entity_poly.entity_id
_entity_poly.type
_entity_poly.pdbx_seq_one_letter_code
_entity_poly.pdbx_strand_id
1 'polypeptide(L)'
;MGILATVVNVFVDEAGEHGNPLGIVWASTATRGHEQDIAADLGFSETVFIDEVDGRTVRARIFTPKQELRFAGHPTVGLAAWLRAAGDDIRHVAVPAGSARVRADGEFTWISADVDWAPEFELEQLDSPDEVDAVDPDAYTEGMHYVWAWLDEEAGKVRTRMFAPGLGIRTDEATGSAAIRLTAALGRDLQIEQGAGSRLVTHRRNLGREVEIGGRTTPGRDVELA
;
A
#
# COMPACT_ATOMS: atom_id res chain seq x y z
N MET A 1 -10.47 26.67 -9.56
CA MET A 1 -9.10 26.19 -9.83
C MET A 1 -9.14 24.72 -9.52
N GLY A 2 -8.80 23.86 -10.49
CA GLY A 2 -8.94 22.41 -10.34
C GLY A 2 -8.10 21.88 -9.19
N ILE A 3 -8.47 20.71 -8.68
CA ILE A 3 -7.66 20.00 -7.67
C ILE A 3 -6.60 19.21 -8.43
N LEU A 4 -5.33 19.48 -8.12
CA LEU A 4 -4.19 18.74 -8.67
C LEU A 4 -3.92 17.52 -7.80
N ALA A 5 -3.91 16.34 -8.42
CA ALA A 5 -3.42 15.11 -7.81
C ALA A 5 -2.20 14.61 -8.58
N THR A 6 -1.22 14.05 -7.88
CA THR A 6 -0.13 13.29 -8.49
C THR A 6 -0.38 11.81 -8.31
N VAL A 7 -0.23 11.04 -9.37
CA VAL A 7 -0.42 9.59 -9.37
C VAL A 7 0.92 8.87 -9.44
N VAL A 8 1.12 7.89 -8.56
CA VAL A 8 2.25 6.95 -8.59
C VAL A 8 1.73 5.52 -8.55
N ASN A 9 2.34 4.60 -9.29
CA ASN A 9 2.12 3.17 -9.06
C ASN A 9 3.14 2.67 -8.03
N VAL A 10 2.65 2.01 -7.00
CA VAL A 10 3.45 1.52 -5.87
C VAL A 10 3.63 0.01 -5.98
N PHE A 11 4.83 -0.49 -5.66
CA PHE A 11 5.20 -1.90 -5.75
C PHE A 11 5.27 -2.44 -7.19
N VAL A 12 5.73 -1.60 -8.11
CA VAL A 12 6.06 -2.04 -9.48
C VAL A 12 7.18 -3.07 -9.48
N ASP A 13 7.21 -3.88 -10.53
CA ASP A 13 8.27 -4.84 -10.77
C ASP A 13 9.60 -4.17 -11.19
N GLU A 14 10.60 -4.97 -11.55
CA GLU A 14 11.89 -4.51 -12.05
C GLU A 14 11.82 -3.67 -13.32
N ALA A 15 10.80 -3.88 -14.16
CA ALA A 15 10.58 -3.16 -15.41
C ALA A 15 9.80 -1.85 -15.20
N GLY A 16 9.26 -1.63 -14.00
CA GLY A 16 8.37 -0.51 -13.70
C GLY A 16 6.93 -0.76 -14.15
N GLU A 17 6.57 -2.02 -14.42
CA GLU A 17 5.23 -2.45 -14.79
C GLU A 17 4.42 -2.84 -13.53
N HIS A 18 3.11 -3.03 -13.70
CA HIS A 18 2.17 -3.34 -12.61
C HIS A 18 2.09 -2.23 -11.54
N GLY A 19 2.01 -2.61 -10.26
CA GLY A 19 1.88 -1.72 -9.12
C GLY A 19 0.46 -1.22 -8.89
N ASN A 20 0.18 -0.85 -7.64
CA ASN A 20 -1.11 -0.31 -7.23
C ASN A 20 -1.10 1.22 -7.38
N PRO A 21 -2.00 1.82 -8.18
CA PRO A 21 -2.06 3.26 -8.35
C PRO A 21 -2.51 3.96 -7.07
N LEU A 22 -1.79 5.02 -6.71
CA LEU A 22 -2.04 5.87 -5.55
C LEU A 22 -2.23 7.31 -6.01
N GLY A 23 -3.34 7.93 -5.59
CA GLY A 23 -3.52 9.37 -5.68
C GLY A 23 -2.83 10.10 -4.51
N ILE A 24 -2.10 11.17 -4.80
CA ILE A 24 -1.48 12.04 -3.80
C ILE A 24 -1.95 13.48 -4.02
N VAL A 25 -2.53 14.09 -3.00
CA VAL A 25 -3.11 15.43 -3.06
C VAL A 25 -2.54 16.27 -1.92
N TRP A 26 -2.15 17.51 -2.22
CA TRP A 26 -1.86 18.49 -1.17
C TRP A 26 -3.17 18.99 -0.56
N ALA A 27 -3.34 18.81 0.74
CA ALA A 27 -4.51 19.32 1.43
C ALA A 27 -4.54 20.85 1.38
N SER A 28 -5.72 21.40 1.12
CA SER A 28 -5.94 22.84 1.03
C SER A 28 -7.35 23.19 1.45
N THR A 29 -7.68 24.48 1.46
CA THR A 29 -9.07 24.92 1.66
C THR A 29 -10.03 24.38 0.60
N ALA A 30 -9.54 24.04 -0.59
CA ALA A 30 -10.35 23.48 -1.67
C ALA A 30 -10.66 21.98 -1.47
N THR A 31 -9.81 21.25 -0.75
CA THR A 31 -10.00 19.80 -0.52
C THR A 31 -10.67 19.49 0.81
N ARG A 32 -10.66 20.44 1.75
CA ARG A 32 -11.15 20.24 3.12
C ARG A 32 -12.65 19.94 3.13
N GLY A 33 -13.01 18.78 3.67
CA GLY A 33 -14.40 18.29 3.71
C GLY A 33 -14.84 17.58 2.42
N HIS A 34 -13.96 17.52 1.42
CA HIS A 34 -14.21 16.89 0.11
C HIS A 34 -13.24 15.72 -0.15
N GLU A 35 -12.41 15.34 0.81
CA GLU A 35 -11.37 14.31 0.63
C GLU A 35 -11.96 12.99 0.14
N GLN A 36 -13.14 12.63 0.66
CA GLN A 36 -13.87 11.41 0.31
C GLN A 36 -14.38 11.44 -1.14
N ASP A 37 -14.95 12.58 -1.57
CA ASP A 37 -15.47 12.79 -2.93
C ASP A 37 -14.31 12.78 -3.94
N ILE A 38 -13.21 13.47 -3.61
CA ILE A 38 -11.98 13.50 -4.41
C ILE A 38 -11.41 12.09 -4.58
N ALA A 39 -11.37 11.29 -3.51
CA ALA A 39 -10.90 9.91 -3.57
C ALA A 39 -11.81 9.05 -4.47
N ALA A 40 -13.12 9.27 -4.42
CA ALA A 40 -14.08 8.59 -5.29
C ALA A 40 -13.94 9.01 -6.76
N ASP A 41 -13.74 10.30 -7.03
CA ASP A 41 -13.56 10.85 -8.38
C ASP A 41 -12.25 10.38 -9.04
N LEU A 42 -11.18 10.23 -8.26
CA LEU A 42 -9.92 9.65 -8.73
C LEU A 42 -10.05 8.15 -9.07
N GLY A 43 -10.94 7.43 -8.37
CA GLY A 43 -11.25 6.03 -8.67
C GLY A 43 -10.15 5.02 -8.34
N PHE A 44 -9.13 5.41 -7.56
CA PHE A 44 -8.08 4.50 -7.07
C PHE A 44 -8.47 3.83 -5.76
N SER A 45 -7.73 2.78 -5.36
CA SER A 45 -7.96 2.08 -4.08
C SER A 45 -7.82 3.05 -2.89
N GLU A 46 -6.82 3.94 -2.96
CA GLU A 46 -6.59 4.97 -1.95
C GLU A 46 -6.10 6.29 -2.56
N THR A 47 -6.43 7.38 -1.86
CA THR A 47 -5.86 8.71 -2.05
C THR A 47 -5.28 9.21 -0.73
N VAL A 48 -4.06 9.75 -0.80
CA VAL A 48 -3.34 10.36 0.33
C VAL A 48 -3.49 11.87 0.25
N PHE A 49 -3.87 12.48 1.37
CA PHE A 49 -3.91 13.93 1.54
C PHE A 49 -2.78 14.37 2.46
N ILE A 50 -1.85 15.16 1.93
CA ILE A 50 -0.73 15.71 2.69
C ILE A 50 -1.21 16.95 3.43
N ASP A 51 -1.23 16.87 4.76
CA ASP A 51 -1.64 17.99 5.61
C ASP A 51 -0.48 18.98 5.83
N GLU A 52 0.72 18.46 6.12
CA GLU A 52 1.93 19.29 6.28
C GLU A 52 3.23 18.48 6.17
N VAL A 53 4.34 19.18 5.94
CA VAL A 53 5.71 18.66 6.08
C VAL A 53 6.43 19.48 7.14
N ASP A 54 6.84 18.82 8.23
CA ASP A 54 7.60 19.41 9.34
C ASP A 54 8.97 18.73 9.45
N GLY A 55 10.01 19.44 9.01
CA GLY A 55 11.38 18.94 8.95
C GLY A 55 11.50 17.69 8.07
N ARG A 56 11.67 16.52 8.70
CA ARG A 56 11.81 15.22 8.03
C ARG A 56 10.56 14.33 8.17
N THR A 57 9.46 14.90 8.63
CA THR A 57 8.18 14.20 8.84
C THR A 57 7.13 14.78 7.92
N VAL A 58 6.51 13.95 7.08
CA VAL A 58 5.27 14.32 6.39
C VAL A 58 4.09 13.80 7.20
N ARG A 59 3.08 14.64 7.43
CA ARG A 59 1.80 14.24 8.02
C ARG A 59 0.74 14.15 6.92
N ALA A 60 0.05 13.03 6.88
CA ALA A 60 -0.95 12.76 5.87
C ALA A 60 -2.12 11.93 6.39
N ARG A 61 -3.27 12.06 5.74
CA ARG A 61 -4.47 11.24 5.92
C ARG A 61 -4.70 10.38 4.67
N ILE A 62 -5.32 9.21 4.85
CA ILE A 62 -5.50 8.22 3.79
C ILE A 62 -6.99 7.96 3.64
N PHE A 63 -7.50 8.05 2.42
CA PHE A 63 -8.92 7.83 2.13
C PHE A 63 -9.05 6.77 1.04
N THR A 64 -9.91 5.78 1.28
CA THR A 64 -10.52 5.01 0.19
C THR A 64 -11.66 5.82 -0.41
N PRO A 65 -12.36 5.38 -1.47
CA PRO A 65 -13.61 6.00 -1.91
C PRO A 65 -14.77 5.94 -0.90
N LYS A 66 -14.69 5.10 0.16
CA LYS A 66 -15.77 4.92 1.14
C LYS A 66 -15.51 5.48 2.54
N GLN A 67 -14.24 5.55 2.96
CA GLN A 67 -13.88 5.96 4.32
C GLN A 67 -12.41 6.41 4.43
N GLU A 68 -12.12 7.17 5.48
CA GLU A 68 -10.76 7.41 5.97
C GLU A 68 -10.19 6.15 6.61
N LEU A 69 -8.91 5.87 6.33
CA LEU A 69 -8.13 4.80 6.93
C LEU A 69 -7.12 5.36 7.92
N ARG A 70 -6.97 4.67 9.05
CA ARG A 70 -5.92 5.02 10.01
C ARG A 70 -4.51 4.71 9.50
N PHE A 71 -4.38 3.72 8.62
CA PHE A 71 -3.13 3.29 8.00
C PHE A 71 -3.42 2.42 6.78
N ALA A 72 -2.55 2.52 5.77
CA ALA A 72 -2.45 1.59 4.67
C ALA A 72 -0.98 1.50 4.22
N GLY A 73 -0.51 0.30 3.86
CA GLY A 73 0.90 0.07 3.54
C GLY A 73 1.34 0.75 2.25
N HIS A 74 0.71 0.41 1.12
CA HIS A 74 1.08 0.96 -0.19
C HIS A 74 0.99 2.49 -0.25
N PRO A 75 -0.04 3.15 0.33
CA PRO A 75 -0.13 4.61 0.29
C PRO A 75 1.01 5.28 1.06
N THR A 76 1.43 4.69 2.19
CA THR A 76 2.52 5.20 3.01
C THR A 76 3.88 5.06 2.30
N VAL A 77 4.12 3.94 1.62
CA VAL A 77 5.33 3.73 0.80
C VAL A 77 5.35 4.69 -0.39
N GLY A 78 4.23 4.80 -1.11
CA GLY A 78 4.11 5.65 -2.30
C GLY A 78 4.34 7.13 -2.00
N LEU A 79 3.74 7.65 -0.92
CA LEU A 79 3.96 9.03 -0.47
C LEU A 79 5.45 9.29 -0.16
N ALA A 80 6.06 8.39 0.62
CA ALA A 80 7.46 8.52 0.99
C ALA A 80 8.38 8.48 -0.23
N ALA A 81 8.12 7.58 -1.19
CA ALA A 81 8.90 7.44 -2.41
C ALA A 81 8.80 8.70 -3.27
N TRP A 82 7.58 9.22 -3.45
CA TRP A 82 7.31 10.40 -4.27
C TRP A 82 8.00 11.66 -3.72
N LEU A 83 7.85 11.96 -2.43
CA LEU A 83 8.51 13.12 -1.81
C LEU A 83 10.04 13.00 -1.90
N ARG A 84 10.59 11.81 -1.65
CA ARG A 84 12.03 11.60 -1.76
C ARG A 84 12.55 11.77 -3.19
N ALA A 85 11.78 11.34 -4.19
CA ALA A 85 12.12 11.56 -5.59
C ALA A 85 12.09 13.06 -5.97
N ALA A 86 11.29 13.87 -5.28
CA ALA A 86 11.27 15.32 -5.40
C ALA A 86 12.44 16.03 -4.69
N GLY A 87 13.28 15.29 -3.95
CA GLY A 87 14.46 15.80 -3.25
C GLY A 87 14.29 15.97 -1.74
N ASP A 88 13.13 15.62 -1.18
CA ASP A 88 12.90 15.72 0.27
C ASP A 88 13.62 14.60 1.05
N ASP A 89 14.20 14.94 2.21
CA ASP A 89 14.82 13.97 3.12
C ASP A 89 13.82 13.42 4.14
N ILE A 90 12.68 12.92 3.66
CA ILE A 90 11.62 12.36 4.51
C ILE A 90 12.13 11.09 5.21
N ARG A 91 12.02 11.09 6.55
CA ARG A 91 12.38 9.97 7.44
C ARG A 91 11.18 9.39 8.17
N HIS A 92 10.05 10.10 8.17
CA HIS A 92 8.84 9.68 8.83
C HIS A 92 7.59 10.06 8.02
N VAL A 93 6.64 9.13 7.93
CA VAL A 93 5.28 9.40 7.45
C VAL A 93 4.33 9.24 8.65
N ALA A 94 3.79 10.35 9.13
CA ALA A 94 2.79 10.37 10.19
C ALA A 94 1.38 10.24 9.59
N VAL A 95 0.71 9.16 9.96
CA VAL A 95 -0.70 8.85 9.62
C VAL A 95 -1.52 8.73 10.91
N PRO A 96 -2.85 8.63 10.86
CA PRO A 96 -3.65 8.57 12.09
C PRO A 96 -3.30 7.40 13.03
N ALA A 97 -2.78 6.29 12.52
CA ALA A 97 -2.32 5.17 13.35
C ALA A 97 -1.00 5.43 14.10
N GLY A 98 -0.13 6.30 13.58
CA GLY A 98 1.20 6.53 14.13
C GLY A 98 2.19 7.09 13.11
N SER A 99 3.48 7.07 13.47
CA SER A 99 4.56 7.59 12.61
C SER A 99 5.42 6.45 12.07
N ALA A 100 5.23 6.13 10.79
CA ALA A 100 5.99 5.10 10.10
C ALA A 100 7.40 5.60 9.77
N ARG A 101 8.44 4.82 10.09
CA ARG A 101 9.82 5.18 9.77
C ARG A 101 10.11 4.89 8.31
N VAL A 102 10.66 5.86 7.59
CA VAL A 102 11.07 5.74 6.19
C VAL A 102 12.57 5.44 6.09
N ARG A 103 12.91 4.48 5.24
CA ARG A 103 14.28 4.22 4.79
C ARG A 103 14.30 4.03 3.28
N ALA A 104 15.45 4.29 2.68
CA ALA A 104 15.69 4.04 1.28
C ALA A 104 16.88 3.11 1.09
N ASP A 105 16.82 2.31 0.04
CA ASP A 105 17.86 1.36 -0.32
C ASP A 105 17.89 1.18 -1.84
N GLY A 106 18.81 1.87 -2.51
CA GLY A 106 18.78 1.97 -3.97
C GLY A 106 17.43 2.48 -4.47
N GLU A 107 16.76 1.67 -5.30
CA GLU A 107 15.45 1.96 -5.88
C GLU A 107 14.27 1.70 -4.94
N PHE A 108 14.52 1.05 -3.79
CA PHE A 108 13.47 0.71 -2.85
C PHE A 108 13.22 1.84 -1.86
N THR A 109 11.95 2.13 -1.63
CA THR A 109 11.50 2.87 -0.45
C THR A 109 10.83 1.91 0.51
N TRP A 110 11.17 2.06 1.79
CA TRP A 110 10.73 1.20 2.88
C TRP A 110 10.02 2.02 3.94
N ILE A 111 8.95 1.46 4.52
CA ILE A 111 8.32 1.97 5.73
C ILE A 111 8.28 0.89 6.80
N SER A 112 8.58 1.23 8.06
CA SER A 112 8.35 0.36 9.21
C SER A 112 7.06 0.77 9.91
N ALA A 113 6.14 -0.18 10.06
CA ALA A 113 4.84 0.01 10.70
C ALA A 113 4.59 -1.05 11.76
N ASP A 114 3.89 -0.68 12.82
CA ASP A 114 3.40 -1.64 13.82
C ASP A 114 2.33 -2.53 13.17
N VAL A 115 2.38 -3.83 13.47
CA VAL A 115 1.46 -4.82 12.91
C VAL A 115 0.01 -4.48 13.26
N ASP A 116 -0.25 -3.89 14.43
CA ASP A 116 -1.59 -3.53 14.89
C ASP A 116 -2.18 -2.30 14.18
N TRP A 117 -1.40 -1.62 13.35
CA TRP A 117 -1.91 -0.53 12.50
C TRP A 117 -2.65 -1.06 11.28
N ALA A 118 -2.23 -2.21 10.74
CA ALA A 118 -2.90 -2.84 9.62
C ALA A 118 -4.28 -3.35 10.05
N PRO A 119 -5.31 -3.30 9.19
CA PRO A 119 -6.57 -3.98 9.49
C PRO A 119 -6.38 -5.49 9.58
N GLU A 120 -7.42 -6.19 10.07
CA GLU A 120 -7.46 -7.65 10.06
C GLU A 120 -7.79 -8.17 8.66
N PHE A 121 -7.18 -9.29 8.28
CA PHE A 121 -7.42 -9.98 7.01
C PHE A 121 -7.63 -11.46 7.27
N GLU A 122 -8.48 -12.08 6.46
CA GLU A 122 -8.61 -13.52 6.37
C GLU A 122 -7.44 -14.05 5.54
N LEU A 123 -6.44 -14.61 6.21
CA LEU A 123 -5.24 -15.17 5.58
C LEU A 123 -5.50 -16.63 5.22
N GLU A 124 -5.61 -16.93 3.92
CA GLU A 124 -5.92 -18.27 3.42
C GLU A 124 -4.73 -18.82 2.64
N GLN A 125 -4.14 -19.91 3.14
CA GLN A 125 -3.08 -20.62 2.43
C GLN A 125 -3.69 -21.67 1.49
N LEU A 126 -3.30 -21.64 0.21
CA LEU A 126 -3.65 -22.62 -0.81
C LEU A 126 -2.46 -23.55 -1.11
N ASP A 127 -2.70 -24.64 -1.82
CA ASP A 127 -1.69 -25.68 -2.05
C ASP A 127 -0.66 -25.26 -3.11
N SER A 128 -1.03 -24.37 -4.04
CA SER A 128 -0.13 -23.93 -5.11
C SER A 128 -0.39 -22.51 -5.60
N PRO A 129 0.62 -21.86 -6.23
CA PRO A 129 0.45 -20.58 -6.93
C PRO A 129 -0.63 -20.62 -8.02
N ASP A 130 -0.74 -21.74 -8.74
CA ASP A 130 -1.76 -21.92 -9.78
C ASP A 130 -3.19 -21.88 -9.19
N GLU A 131 -3.38 -22.41 -7.98
CA GLU A 131 -4.65 -22.30 -7.27
C GLU A 131 -4.96 -20.87 -6.86
N VAL A 132 -3.96 -20.11 -6.38
CA VAL A 132 -4.11 -18.67 -6.09
C VAL A 132 -4.56 -17.92 -7.35
N ASP A 133 -3.95 -18.18 -8.49
CA ASP A 133 -4.30 -17.57 -9.77
C ASP A 133 -5.70 -17.98 -10.25
N ALA A 134 -6.12 -19.22 -9.96
CA ALA A 134 -7.42 -19.74 -10.33
C ALA A 134 -8.58 -19.28 -9.43
N VAL A 135 -8.31 -18.65 -8.28
CA VAL A 135 -9.36 -18.16 -7.38
C VAL A 135 -10.33 -17.22 -8.12
N ASP A 136 -11.62 -17.55 -8.08
CA ASP A 136 -12.68 -16.67 -8.54
C ASP A 136 -12.92 -15.56 -7.51
N PRO A 137 -12.63 -14.27 -7.81
CA PRO A 137 -12.87 -13.19 -6.87
C PRO A 137 -14.34 -13.05 -6.49
N ASP A 138 -15.27 -13.51 -7.34
CA ASP A 138 -16.71 -13.42 -7.09
C ASP A 138 -17.21 -14.52 -6.13
N ALA A 139 -16.35 -15.45 -5.72
CA ALA A 139 -16.63 -16.41 -4.66
C ALA A 139 -16.70 -15.76 -3.27
N TYR A 140 -16.10 -14.57 -3.10
CA TYR A 140 -16.11 -13.81 -1.85
C TYR A 140 -17.19 -12.74 -1.88
N THR A 141 -18.04 -12.71 -0.84
CA THR A 141 -19.17 -11.75 -0.75
C THR A 141 -19.03 -10.73 0.38
N GLU A 142 -18.19 -11.00 1.36
CA GLU A 142 -17.88 -10.14 2.51
C GLU A 142 -16.41 -10.29 2.92
N GLY A 143 -15.95 -9.51 3.91
CA GLY A 143 -14.59 -9.65 4.45
C GLY A 143 -13.47 -9.05 3.60
N MET A 144 -12.23 -9.25 4.06
CA MET A 144 -10.99 -8.90 3.37
C MET A 144 -10.09 -10.13 3.33
N HIS A 145 -9.99 -10.73 2.16
CA HIS A 145 -9.36 -12.02 1.94
C HIS A 145 -7.99 -11.83 1.33
N TYR A 146 -6.99 -12.50 1.90
CA TYR A 146 -5.64 -12.55 1.39
C TYR A 146 -5.24 -14.00 1.17
N VAL A 147 -5.47 -14.47 -0.05
CA VAL A 147 -5.13 -15.83 -0.48
C VAL A 147 -3.66 -15.87 -0.88
N TRP A 148 -2.97 -16.94 -0.50
CA TRP A 148 -1.55 -17.06 -0.77
C TRP A 148 -1.08 -18.51 -0.89
N ALA A 149 0.02 -18.71 -1.60
CA ALA A 149 0.72 -19.98 -1.67
C ALA A 149 2.24 -19.74 -1.76
N TRP A 150 3.02 -20.71 -1.32
CA TRP A 150 4.47 -20.66 -1.48
C TRP A 150 4.86 -20.82 -2.96
N LEU A 151 5.63 -19.86 -3.47
CA LEU A 151 6.41 -20.04 -4.71
C LEU A 151 7.71 -20.79 -4.41
N ASP A 152 8.32 -20.45 -3.28
CA ASP A 152 9.54 -21.06 -2.75
C ASP A 152 9.55 -20.81 -1.23
N GLU A 153 9.18 -21.83 -0.46
CA GLU A 153 9.10 -21.73 1.01
C GLU A 153 10.46 -21.53 1.65
N GLU A 154 11.53 -22.11 1.11
CA GLU A 154 12.88 -21.94 1.68
C GLU A 154 13.34 -20.49 1.52
N ALA A 155 13.15 -19.91 0.33
CA ALA A 155 13.48 -18.53 0.04
C ALA A 155 12.48 -17.49 0.59
N GLY A 156 11.34 -17.91 1.15
CA GLY A 156 10.30 -17.03 1.65
C GLY A 156 9.55 -16.28 0.55
N LYS A 157 9.39 -16.91 -0.63
CA LYS A 157 8.67 -16.31 -1.77
C LYS A 157 7.24 -16.80 -1.80
N VAL A 158 6.28 -15.88 -1.88
CA VAL A 158 4.84 -16.18 -1.92
C VAL A 158 4.17 -15.53 -3.11
N ARG A 159 3.19 -16.24 -3.67
CA ARG A 159 2.21 -15.73 -4.62
C ARG A 159 0.96 -15.34 -3.83
N THR A 160 0.41 -14.16 -4.07
CA THR A 160 -0.77 -13.67 -3.32
C THR A 160 -1.80 -12.96 -4.20
N ARG A 161 -3.06 -12.98 -3.77
CA ARG A 161 -4.13 -12.11 -4.29
C ARG A 161 -4.98 -11.60 -3.14
N MET A 162 -5.56 -10.42 -3.30
CA MET A 162 -6.39 -9.77 -2.28
C MET A 162 -7.76 -9.41 -2.83
N PHE A 163 -8.80 -9.69 -2.04
CA PHE A 163 -10.19 -9.41 -2.37
C PHE A 163 -10.87 -8.71 -1.18
N ALA A 164 -11.62 -7.64 -1.43
CA ALA A 164 -12.39 -6.95 -0.40
C ALA A 164 -13.75 -6.47 -0.96
N PRO A 165 -14.70 -7.40 -1.20
CA PRO A 165 -15.99 -7.08 -1.82
C PRO A 165 -16.80 -6.04 -1.03
N GLY A 166 -16.72 -6.03 0.30
CA GLY A 166 -17.38 -5.02 1.14
C GLY A 166 -16.87 -3.58 0.88
N LEU A 167 -15.61 -3.45 0.47
CA LEU A 167 -15.00 -2.19 0.07
C LEU A 167 -15.20 -1.87 -1.41
N GLY A 168 -15.85 -2.75 -2.18
CA GLY A 168 -16.00 -2.63 -3.63
C GLY A 168 -14.74 -3.02 -4.41
N ILE A 169 -13.77 -3.63 -3.75
CA ILE A 169 -12.49 -4.03 -4.34
C ILE A 169 -12.62 -5.49 -4.77
N ARG A 170 -12.85 -5.70 -6.08
CA ARG A 170 -12.94 -7.06 -6.65
C ARG A 170 -11.58 -7.76 -6.65
N THR A 171 -10.49 -7.03 -6.88
CA THR A 171 -9.11 -7.50 -6.73
C THR A 171 -8.22 -6.30 -6.51
N ASP A 172 -7.33 -6.36 -5.51
CA ASP A 172 -6.31 -5.33 -5.27
C ASP A 172 -4.94 -5.78 -5.80
N GLU A 173 -4.28 -4.89 -6.54
CA GLU A 173 -3.03 -5.20 -7.24
C GLU A 173 -1.84 -5.35 -6.28
N ALA A 174 -1.79 -4.52 -5.23
CA ALA A 174 -0.74 -4.62 -4.21
C ALA A 174 -1.21 -4.10 -2.84
N THR A 175 -1.38 -5.00 -1.87
CA THR A 175 -1.98 -4.71 -0.56
C THR A 175 -0.93 -4.77 0.55
N GLY A 176 -0.23 -3.66 0.75
CA GLY A 176 0.87 -3.62 1.71
C GLY A 176 0.48 -3.92 3.17
N SER A 177 -0.75 -3.59 3.59
CA SER A 177 -1.25 -3.92 4.93
C SER A 177 -1.49 -5.43 5.12
N ALA A 178 -1.98 -6.13 4.10
CA ALA A 178 -2.13 -7.58 4.14
C ALA A 178 -0.77 -8.28 4.15
N ALA A 179 0.20 -7.78 3.37
CA ALA A 179 1.58 -8.24 3.40
C ALA A 179 2.21 -8.11 4.81
N ILE A 180 1.97 -6.99 5.51
CA ILE A 180 2.40 -6.81 6.92
C ILE A 180 1.80 -7.91 7.81
N ARG A 181 0.49 -8.16 7.71
CA ARG A 181 -0.19 -9.19 8.52
C ARG A 181 0.32 -10.59 8.22
N LEU A 182 0.51 -10.94 6.94
CA LEU A 182 1.05 -12.25 6.54
C LEU A 182 2.48 -12.46 7.06
N THR A 183 3.34 -11.46 6.93
CA THR A 183 4.73 -11.51 7.44
C THR A 183 4.77 -11.72 8.96
N ALA A 184 3.89 -11.02 9.68
CA ALA A 184 3.76 -11.19 11.12
C ALA A 184 3.25 -12.59 11.49
N ALA A 185 2.23 -13.10 10.80
CA ALA A 185 1.64 -14.41 11.03
C ALA A 185 2.62 -15.56 10.76
N LEU A 186 3.39 -15.49 9.67
CA LEU A 186 4.38 -16.51 9.30
C LEU A 186 5.68 -16.40 10.11
N GLY A 187 5.90 -15.28 10.81
CA GLY A 187 7.08 -15.10 11.63
C GLY A 187 8.39 -15.07 10.83
N ARG A 188 8.36 -14.69 9.55
CA ARG A 188 9.55 -14.61 8.68
C ARG A 188 9.42 -13.51 7.63
N ASP A 189 10.56 -13.12 7.07
CA ASP A 189 10.65 -12.18 5.96
C ASP A 189 10.08 -12.79 4.68
N LEU A 190 9.44 -11.97 3.84
CA LEU A 190 8.78 -12.42 2.62
C LEU A 190 9.17 -11.59 1.40
N GLN A 191 9.25 -12.28 0.26
CA GLN A 191 9.22 -11.72 -1.09
C GLN A 191 7.87 -12.06 -1.70
N ILE A 192 7.08 -11.06 -2.06
CA ILE A 192 5.67 -11.22 -2.39
C ILE A 192 5.44 -10.84 -3.85
N GLU A 193 4.82 -11.77 -4.58
CA GLU A 193 4.25 -11.55 -5.91
C GLU A 193 2.73 -11.42 -5.78
N GLN A 194 2.21 -10.20 -5.88
CA GLN A 194 0.78 -9.93 -5.76
C GLN A 194 0.15 -9.52 -7.09
N GLY A 195 -1.13 -9.87 -7.28
CA GLY A 195 -1.94 -9.29 -8.36
C GLY A 195 -1.44 -9.74 -9.73
N ALA A 196 -1.39 -8.83 -10.68
CA ALA A 196 -0.90 -9.11 -12.04
C ALA A 196 0.62 -9.25 -12.13
N GLY A 197 1.38 -8.80 -11.13
CA GLY A 197 2.85 -8.92 -11.12
C GLY A 197 3.58 -8.02 -10.12
N SER A 198 2.87 -7.33 -9.24
CA SER A 198 3.44 -6.40 -8.27
C SER A 198 4.41 -7.09 -7.30
N ARG A 199 5.50 -6.39 -6.96
CA ARG A 199 6.61 -6.90 -6.14
C ARG A 199 6.71 -6.13 -4.83
N LEU A 200 6.45 -6.81 -3.72
CA LEU A 200 6.60 -6.29 -2.37
C LEU A 200 7.63 -7.11 -1.60
N VAL A 201 8.38 -6.46 -0.72
CA VAL A 201 9.30 -7.15 0.20
C VAL A 201 9.01 -6.72 1.62
N THR A 202 9.01 -7.68 2.54
CA THR A 202 8.76 -7.44 3.95
C THR A 202 9.85 -8.03 4.84
N HIS A 203 10.19 -7.30 5.90
CA HIS A 203 11.15 -7.74 6.92
C HIS A 203 10.56 -7.59 8.31
N ARG A 204 10.73 -8.60 9.14
CA ARG A 204 10.38 -8.51 10.56
C ARG A 204 11.34 -7.57 11.28
N ARG A 205 10.79 -6.66 12.06
CA ARG A 205 11.54 -5.74 12.92
C ARG A 205 11.03 -5.80 14.34
N ASN A 206 11.81 -5.28 15.28
CA ASN A 206 11.41 -5.11 16.68
C ASN A 206 10.76 -6.35 17.30
N LEU A 207 11.41 -7.50 17.13
CA LEU A 207 10.96 -8.81 17.63
C LEU A 207 9.58 -9.23 17.09
N GLY A 208 9.18 -8.74 15.92
CA GLY A 208 7.91 -9.04 15.27
C GLY A 208 6.77 -8.07 15.60
N ARG A 209 7.01 -7.02 16.41
CA ARG A 209 6.02 -5.97 16.65
C ARG A 209 5.82 -5.05 15.45
N GLU A 210 6.87 -4.88 14.67
CA GLU A 210 6.85 -4.09 13.46
C GLU A 210 7.23 -4.95 12.25
N VAL A 211 6.67 -4.57 11.11
CA VAL A 211 7.10 -5.07 9.81
C VAL A 211 7.57 -3.88 8.98
N GLU A 212 8.78 -4.00 8.45
CA GLU A 212 9.25 -3.13 7.39
C GLU A 212 8.71 -3.66 6.05
N ILE A 213 8.07 -2.81 5.26
CA ILE A 213 7.59 -3.14 3.92
C ILE A 213 8.17 -2.16 2.91
N GLY A 214 8.60 -2.65 1.76
CA GLY A 214 9.17 -1.80 0.74
C GLY A 214 9.05 -2.36 -0.67
N GLY A 215 9.31 -1.48 -1.63
CA GLY A 215 9.33 -1.78 -3.05
C GLY A 215 9.63 -0.54 -3.89
N ARG A 216 9.51 -0.71 -5.21
CA ARG A 216 9.74 0.33 -6.22
C ARG A 216 8.46 1.10 -6.51
N THR A 217 8.59 2.29 -7.07
CA THR A 217 7.45 3.11 -7.53
C THR A 217 7.74 3.71 -8.89
N THR A 218 6.70 4.02 -9.66
CA THR A 218 6.86 4.87 -10.85
C THR A 218 7.14 6.32 -10.45
N PRO A 219 7.69 7.14 -11.36
CA PRO A 219 7.63 8.59 -11.24
C PRO A 219 6.18 9.08 -11.11
N GLY A 220 6.00 10.22 -10.44
CA GLY A 220 4.70 10.88 -10.31
C GLY A 220 4.21 11.46 -11.63
N ARG A 221 2.92 11.28 -11.93
CA ARG A 221 2.24 11.92 -13.05
C ARG A 221 1.05 12.74 -12.54
N ASP A 222 1.02 14.01 -12.89
CA ASP A 222 -0.05 14.90 -12.47
C ASP A 222 -1.34 14.67 -13.27
N VAL A 223 -2.47 14.75 -12.58
CA VAL A 223 -3.82 14.72 -13.11
C VAL A 223 -4.62 15.86 -12.47
N GLU A 224 -5.41 16.56 -13.26
CA GLU A 224 -6.27 17.64 -12.80
C GLU A 224 -7.72 17.14 -12.72
N LEU A 225 -8.33 17.30 -11.55
CA LEU A 225 -9.75 17.03 -11.33
C LEU A 225 -10.56 18.27 -11.75
N ALA A 226 -11.67 18.01 -12.44
CA ALA A 226 -12.56 19.03 -13.00
C ALA A 226 -13.36 19.77 -11.91
#